data_AF-A0A976SII3-F1
#
_entry.id   AF-A0A976SII3-F1
#
_cell.length_a   1.000
_cell.length_b   1.000
_cell.length_c   1.000
_cell.angle_alpha   90.00
_cell.angle_beta   90.00
_cell.angle_gamma   90.00
#
_symmetry.space_group_name_H-M   'P 1'
#
loop_
_entity.id
_entity.type
_entity.pdbx_description
1 polymer ?
#
loop_
_entity_poly.entity_id
_entity_poly.type
_entity_poly.pdbx_seq_one_letter_code
_entity_poly.pdbx_strand_id
1 'polypeptide(L)'
;MSKKQKNKLLSTLNTGKEFHSSFGASILSKYGWKEGQGLGKSENGIVKPVSVKKIEGSSGLGASSRPENEWYNWWDDMYNNLAAKIKVKDHSKKVKKSVKKSKKKKDSASP
;
A
#
# COMPACT_ATOMS: atom_id res chain seq x y z
N MET A 1 28.70 3.35 4.56
CA MET A 1 27.72 3.57 5.66
C MET A 1 26.51 2.68 5.44
N SER A 2 26.33 1.65 6.27
CA SER A 2 25.24 0.68 6.14
C SER A 2 23.87 1.34 6.36
N LYS A 3 22.85 0.95 5.57
CA LYS A 3 21.47 1.45 5.72
C LYS A 3 20.95 1.26 7.16
N LYS A 4 21.40 0.20 7.85
CA LYS A 4 21.06 -0.06 9.26
C LYS A 4 21.60 1.02 10.21
N GLN A 5 22.82 1.52 9.96
CA GLN A 5 23.42 2.59 10.78
C GLN A 5 22.67 3.91 10.57
N LYS A 6 22.33 4.24 9.32
CA LYS A 6 21.52 5.42 9.00
C LYS A 6 20.15 5.34 9.67
N ASN A 7 19.45 4.22 9.57
CA ASN A 7 18.15 4.06 10.23
C ASN A 7 18.25 4.13 11.75
N LYS A 8 19.32 3.63 12.37
CA LYS A 8 19.55 3.73 13.82
C LYS A 8 19.80 5.17 14.28
N LEU A 9 20.56 5.96 13.50
CA LEU A 9 20.78 7.39 13.76
C LEU A 9 19.55 8.25 13.46
N LEU A 10 18.67 7.80 12.57
CA LEU A 10 17.42 8.48 12.26
C LEU A 10 16.29 8.10 13.22
N SER A 11 16.29 6.88 13.78
CA SER A 11 15.31 6.47 14.80
C SER A 11 15.47 7.23 16.12
N THR A 12 16.64 7.84 16.36
CA THR A 12 16.86 8.75 17.48
C THR A 12 16.33 10.16 17.24
N LEU A 13 15.85 10.48 16.03
CA LEU A 13 15.18 11.75 15.77
C LEU A 13 13.73 11.66 16.25
N ASN A 14 13.25 12.72 16.91
CA ASN A 14 11.87 12.82 17.39
C ASN A 14 10.88 12.72 16.22
N THR A 15 10.24 11.56 16.11
CA THR A 15 9.23 11.25 15.08
C THR A 15 7.88 11.91 15.35
N GLY A 16 7.83 13.00 16.12
CA GLY A 16 6.58 13.64 16.54
C GLY A 16 5.74 12.83 17.52
N LYS A 17 6.25 11.66 17.96
CA LYS A 17 5.55 10.80 18.91
C LYS A 17 5.68 11.38 20.31
N GLU A 18 4.55 11.43 21.02
CA GLU A 18 4.50 11.85 22.42
C GLU A 18 5.37 10.91 23.27
N PHE A 19 6.25 11.52 24.08
CA PHE A 19 7.17 10.80 24.94
C PHE A 19 6.79 11.05 26.40
N HIS A 20 6.42 9.97 27.10
CA HIS A 20 6.13 10.01 28.53
C HIS A 20 7.30 9.40 29.30
N SER A 21 7.91 10.20 30.19
CA SER A 21 8.96 9.76 31.10
C SER A 21 8.58 10.16 32.52
N SER A 22 8.53 9.17 33.43
CA SER A 22 8.22 9.38 34.84
C SER A 22 9.24 10.27 35.54
N PHE A 23 10.52 10.15 35.17
CA PHE A 23 11.59 10.96 35.72
C PHE A 23 11.45 12.44 35.34
N GLY A 24 11.29 12.73 34.05
CA GLY A 24 11.12 14.10 33.57
C GLY A 24 9.85 14.75 34.10
N ALA A 25 8.73 14.02 34.08
CA ALA A 25 7.46 14.48 34.62
C ALA A 25 7.55 14.83 36.12
N SER A 26 8.28 14.03 36.90
CA SER A 26 8.47 14.29 38.34
C SER A 26 9.23 15.59 38.61
N ILE A 27 10.25 15.90 37.80
CA ILE A 27 11.04 17.13 37.95
C ILE A 27 10.17 18.34 37.56
N LEU A 28 9.48 18.27 36.43
CA LEU A 28 8.59 19.34 35.97
C LEU A 28 7.48 19.64 37.00
N SER A 29 6.88 18.59 37.56
CA SER A 29 5.84 18.71 38.59
C SER A 29 6.35 19.40 39.85
N LYS A 30 7.60 19.15 40.27
CA LYS A 30 8.22 19.83 41.41
C LYS A 30 8.34 21.35 41.21
N TYR A 31 8.48 21.79 39.97
CA TYR A 31 8.55 23.21 39.61
C TYR A 31 7.19 23.80 39.20
N GLY A 32 6.09 23.09 39.44
CA GLY A 32 4.73 23.60 39.27
C GLY A 32 4.10 23.35 37.90
N TRP A 33 4.78 22.66 36.99
CA TRP A 33 4.18 22.23 35.73
C TRP A 33 3.19 21.09 35.95
N LYS A 34 2.03 21.11 35.27
CA LYS A 34 1.05 20.03 35.29
C LYS A 34 0.93 19.37 33.92
N GLU A 35 0.57 18.09 33.94
CA GLU A 35 0.39 17.32 32.71
C GLU A 35 -0.66 17.99 31.79
N GLY A 36 -0.28 18.21 30.54
CA GLY A 36 -1.11 18.88 29.54
C GLY A 36 -0.95 20.40 29.45
N GLN A 37 -0.25 21.06 30.39
CA GLN A 37 0.04 22.49 30.29
C GLN A 37 1.25 22.78 29.41
N GLY A 38 1.20 23.89 28.67
CA GLY A 38 2.35 24.43 27.96
C GLY A 38 3.35 25.08 28.94
N LEU A 39 4.61 25.19 28.52
CA LEU A 39 5.66 25.82 29.33
C LEU A 39 5.65 27.36 29.16
N GLY A 40 6.27 28.07 30.11
CA GLY A 40 6.46 29.52 30.09
C GLY A 40 5.54 30.28 31.02
N LYS A 41 5.77 31.60 31.17
CA LYS A 41 5.06 32.46 32.14
C LYS A 41 3.54 32.45 31.99
N SER A 42 3.06 32.38 30.76
CA SER A 42 1.64 32.35 30.42
C SER A 42 1.15 30.96 30.00
N GLU A 43 1.95 29.91 30.22
CA GLU A 43 1.63 28.51 29.85
C GLU A 43 1.33 28.29 28.35
N ASN A 44 1.71 29.23 27.48
CA ASN A 44 1.43 29.22 26.04
C ASN A 44 2.48 28.47 25.21
N GLY A 45 3.40 27.74 25.84
CA GLY A 45 4.43 26.96 25.17
C GLY A 45 3.84 25.78 24.39
N ILE A 46 4.58 25.29 23.40
CA ILE A 46 4.17 24.16 22.57
C ILE A 46 4.06 22.89 23.46
N VAL A 47 2.86 22.33 23.55
CA VAL A 47 2.58 21.11 24.33
C VAL A 47 3.05 19.85 23.60
N LYS A 48 2.89 19.83 22.27
CA LYS A 48 3.22 18.67 21.44
C LYS A 48 4.67 18.75 20.93
N PRO A 49 5.39 17.62 20.88
CA PRO A 49 6.74 17.62 20.36
C PRO A 49 6.76 18.02 18.88
N VAL A 50 7.76 18.81 18.49
CA VAL A 50 7.97 19.16 17.08
C VAL A 50 8.44 17.92 16.31
N SER A 51 7.73 17.58 15.24
CA SER A 51 8.04 16.44 14.39
C SER A 51 8.89 16.85 13.19
N VAL A 52 9.93 16.09 12.87
CA VAL A 52 10.71 16.28 11.65
C VAL A 52 10.27 15.28 10.58
N LYS A 53 9.98 15.76 9.37
CA LYS A 53 9.66 14.88 8.23
C LYS A 53 10.95 14.24 7.71
N LYS A 54 10.94 12.91 7.58
CA LYS A 54 12.05 12.15 6.99
C LYS A 54 12.10 12.37 5.48
N ILE A 55 13.29 12.63 4.96
CA ILE A 55 13.57 12.57 3.51
C ILE A 55 13.91 11.12 3.18
N GLU A 56 13.17 10.53 2.25
CA GLU A 56 13.43 9.17 1.78
C GLU A 56 14.21 9.20 0.46
N GLY A 57 15.34 8.50 0.43
CA GLY A 57 16.19 8.36 -0.76
C GLY A 57 16.93 9.65 -1.17
N SER A 58 16.98 9.91 -2.48
CA SER A 58 17.61 11.08 -3.11
C SER A 58 16.55 12.08 -3.59
N SER A 59 15.48 12.25 -2.82
CA SER A 59 14.42 13.20 -3.15
C SER A 59 14.88 14.62 -2.83
N GLY A 60 14.76 15.53 -3.79
CA GLY A 60 15.06 16.95 -3.61
C GLY A 60 14.08 17.63 -2.63
N LEU A 61 14.46 18.80 -2.11
CA LEU A 61 13.56 19.64 -1.32
C LEU A 61 12.34 20.03 -2.18
N GLY A 62 11.13 19.85 -1.64
CA GLY A 62 9.88 20.09 -2.38
C GLY A 62 9.38 18.90 -3.22
N ALA A 63 10.14 17.80 -3.31
CA ALA A 63 9.64 16.57 -3.91
C ALA A 63 8.48 16.02 -3.06
N SER A 64 7.26 16.13 -3.58
CA SER A 64 6.10 15.49 -2.99
C SER A 64 6.09 14.02 -3.37
N SER A 65 5.66 13.14 -2.46
CA SER A 65 5.39 11.74 -2.81
C SER A 65 4.32 11.78 -3.88
N ARG A 66 4.71 11.46 -5.11
CA ARG A 66 3.83 11.44 -6.27
C ARG A 66 2.62 10.58 -5.92
N PRO A 67 1.38 11.07 -6.02
CA PRO A 67 0.22 10.22 -5.80
C PRO A 67 0.33 9.01 -6.74
N GLU A 68 0.10 7.81 -6.20
CA GLU A 68 0.29 6.52 -6.88
C GLU A 68 -0.51 6.40 -8.19
N ASN A 69 -1.49 7.28 -8.34
CA ASN A 69 -2.45 7.44 -9.41
C ASN A 69 -2.06 8.51 -10.47
N GLU A 70 -0.81 8.96 -10.55
CA GLU A 70 -0.38 9.84 -11.64
C GLU A 70 -0.20 9.15 -13.01
N TRP A 71 -0.23 7.82 -13.06
CA TRP A 71 -0.31 7.11 -14.33
C TRP A 71 -1.77 6.72 -14.59
N TYR A 72 -2.51 7.62 -15.24
CA TYR A 72 -3.69 7.20 -16.00
C TYR A 72 -3.20 6.19 -17.05
N ASN A 73 -3.54 4.92 -16.86
CA ASN A 73 -3.25 3.87 -17.81
C ASN A 73 -4.17 4.06 -19.02
N TRP A 74 -3.75 4.90 -19.96
CA TRP A 74 -4.54 5.27 -21.14
C TRP A 74 -5.03 4.07 -21.97
N TRP A 75 -4.39 2.92 -21.83
CA TRP A 75 -4.76 1.68 -22.50
C TRP A 75 -5.85 0.88 -21.76
N ASP A 76 -6.06 1.12 -20.47
CA ASP A 76 -6.94 0.32 -19.60
C ASP A 76 -8.41 0.45 -20.02
N ASP A 77 -8.86 1.69 -20.25
CA ASP A 77 -10.21 1.96 -20.76
C ASP A 77 -10.44 1.32 -22.14
N MET A 78 -9.44 1.35 -23.04
CA MET A 78 -9.54 0.70 -24.35
C MET A 78 -9.58 -0.82 -24.22
N TYR A 79 -8.73 -1.41 -23.38
CA TYR A 79 -8.68 -2.84 -23.13
C TYR A 79 -10.00 -3.35 -22.54
N ASN A 80 -10.50 -2.69 -21.49
CA ASN A 80 -11.75 -3.06 -20.82
C ASN A 80 -12.95 -2.96 -21.77
N ASN A 81 -12.98 -1.92 -22.62
CA ASN A 81 -14.01 -1.77 -23.65
C ASN A 81 -13.95 -2.87 -24.73
N LEU A 82 -12.76 -3.30 -25.14
CA LEU A 82 -12.59 -4.39 -26.10
C LEU A 82 -12.96 -5.75 -25.48
N ALA A 83 -12.51 -6.01 -24.26
CA ALA A 83 -12.81 -7.24 -23.53
C ALA A 83 -14.33 -7.43 -23.31
N ALA A 84 -15.05 -6.36 -22.95
CA ALA A 84 -16.51 -6.42 -22.79
C ALA A 84 -17.26 -6.71 -24.11
N LYS A 85 -16.68 -6.31 -25.25
CA LYS A 85 -17.29 -6.51 -26.58
C LYS A 85 -16.93 -7.86 -27.22
N ILE A 86 -15.86 -8.51 -26.78
CA ILE A 86 -15.47 -9.83 -27.26
C ILE A 86 -16.42 -10.89 -26.69
N LYS A 87 -17.34 -11.35 -27.53
CA LYS A 87 -18.18 -12.53 -27.26
C LYS A 87 -17.57 -13.74 -27.98
N VAL A 88 -16.81 -14.56 -27.26
CA VAL A 88 -16.32 -15.83 -27.79
C VAL A 88 -17.50 -16.80 -27.85
N LYS A 89 -17.86 -17.25 -29.06
CA LYS A 89 -18.68 -18.46 -29.21
C LYS A 89 -17.78 -19.65 -28.95
N ASP A 90 -18.00 -20.32 -27.82
CA ASP A 90 -17.42 -21.63 -27.58
C ASP A 90 -17.88 -22.61 -28.66
N HIS A 91 -17.00 -22.90 -29.62
CA HIS A 91 -17.15 -24.04 -30.52
C HIS A 91 -16.66 -25.34 -29.84
N SER A 92 -16.89 -25.51 -28.53
CA SER A 92 -16.54 -26.73 -27.79
C SER A 92 -17.61 -27.82 -27.83
N LYS A 93 -18.55 -27.77 -28.80
CA LYS A 93 -19.56 -28.81 -29.04
C LYS A 93 -19.61 -29.30 -30.50
N LYS A 94 -18.48 -29.66 -31.10
CA LYS A 94 -18.45 -30.42 -32.37
C LYS A 94 -17.35 -31.48 -32.45
N VAL A 95 -17.06 -32.21 -31.37
CA VAL A 95 -16.19 -33.42 -31.45
C VAL A 95 -16.92 -34.73 -31.05
N LYS A 96 -18.18 -34.68 -30.59
CA LYS A 96 -18.90 -35.92 -30.17
C LYS A 96 -19.74 -36.63 -31.25
N LYS A 97 -19.77 -36.15 -32.51
CA LYS A 97 -20.64 -36.74 -33.56
C LYS A 97 -19.93 -37.57 -34.64
N SER A 98 -18.60 -37.60 -34.69
CA SER A 98 -17.82 -38.36 -35.70
C SER A 98 -17.44 -39.79 -35.27
N VAL A 99 -17.57 -40.16 -33.99
CA VAL A 99 -17.12 -41.50 -33.50
C VAL A 99 -18.23 -42.57 -33.56
N LYS A 100 -19.51 -42.22 -33.77
CA LYS A 100 -20.63 -43.20 -33.75
C LYS A 100 -20.97 -43.86 -35.10
N LYS A 101 -20.39 -43.43 -36.24
CA LYS A 101 -20.77 -43.96 -37.57
C LYS A 101 -19.91 -45.15 -38.04
N SER A 102 -18.85 -45.54 -37.31
CA SER A 102 -17.93 -46.63 -37.68
C SER A 102 -18.16 -47.95 -36.92
N LYS A 103 -19.21 -48.08 -36.08
CA LYS A 103 -19.45 -49.29 -35.26
C LYS A 103 -20.76 -50.05 -35.55
N LYS A 104 -21.45 -49.77 -36.67
CA LYS A 104 -22.73 -50.42 -37.05
C LYS A 104 -22.71 -50.97 -38.48
N LYS A 105 -21.61 -51.65 -38.86
CA LYS A 105 -21.43 -52.41 -40.12
C LYS A 105 -20.64 -53.72 -39.92
N LYS A 106 -20.73 -54.31 -38.74
CA LYS A 106 -20.47 -55.72 -38.47
C LYS A 106 -21.69 -56.20 -37.69
N ASP A 107 -22.16 -57.41 -37.95
CA ASP A 107 -23.37 -58.05 -37.39
C ASP A 107 -24.64 -57.87 -38.23
N SER A 108 -24.61 -58.33 -39.49
CA SER A 108 -25.73 -59.08 -40.13
C SER A 108 -25.36 -59.49 -41.57
N ALA A 109 -24.49 -60.49 -41.70
CA ALA A 109 -24.37 -61.29 -42.93
C ALA A 109 -23.75 -62.66 -42.57
N SER A 110 -24.59 -63.57 -42.09
CA SER A 110 -24.41 -65.02 -42.18
C SER A 110 -25.73 -65.56 -42.75
N PRO A 111 -25.68 -66.43 -43.75
CA PRO A 111 -25.59 -67.86 -43.48
C PRO A 111 -24.17 -68.41 -43.54
#